data_AF-Q33AD8-F1
#
_entry.id   AF-Q33AD8-F1
#
_cell.length_a   1.000
_cell.length_b   1.000
_cell.length_c   1.000
_cell.angle_alpha   90.00
_cell.angle_beta   90.00
_cell.angle_gamma   90.00
#
_symmetry.space_group_name_H-M   'P 1'
#
loop_
_entity.id
_entity.type
_entity.pdbx_description
1 polymer ?
#
loop_
_entity_poly.entity_id
_entity_poly.type
_entity_poly.pdbx_seq_one_letter_code
_entity_poly.pdbx_strand_id
1 'polypeptide(L)'
;MREYISELNLPKSTSISFPNGKDDLMNFEIIVRPDEGYYLGGTFVFTFQVSPSYPHEPPKVKCKTKVYHPNIDLEGNVCLNILREDWKPVLNINTVIYGLNLLFTQPNDEDPLNHEAAAVLRDNPKLFEANVKRAMAGGYVGQHYFPRCA
;
A
#
# COMPACT_ATOMS: atom_id res chain seq x y z
N MET A 1 -5.14 18.51 12.49
CA MET A 1 -5.42 17.20 11.86
C MET A 1 -6.84 17.12 11.28
N ARG A 2 -7.90 17.58 11.99
CA ARG A 2 -9.29 17.62 11.44
C ARG A 2 -9.36 18.29 10.07
N GLU A 3 -8.86 19.52 9.97
CA GLU A 3 -8.82 20.29 8.73
C GLU A 3 -8.03 19.56 7.63
N TYR A 4 -6.82 19.06 7.94
CA TYR A 4 -6.01 18.29 7.00
C TYR A 4 -6.71 17.05 6.44
N ILE A 5 -7.47 16.34 7.28
CA ILE A 5 -8.19 15.13 6.86
C ILE A 5 -9.42 15.49 6.00
N SER A 6 -10.11 16.58 6.31
CA SER A 6 -11.21 17.07 5.48
C SER A 6 -10.77 17.60 4.11
N GLU A 7 -9.51 18.01 3.99
CA GLU A 7 -8.91 18.55 2.76
C GLU A 7 -8.13 17.50 1.95
N LEU A 8 -8.22 16.21 2.29
CA LEU A 8 -7.54 15.17 1.53
C LEU A 8 -8.10 15.08 0.11
N ASN A 9 -7.26 15.38 -0.88
CA ASN A 9 -7.57 15.16 -2.29
C ASN A 9 -7.07 13.77 -2.68
N LEU A 10 -7.95 12.79 -2.51
CA LEU A 10 -7.64 11.38 -2.70
C LEU A 10 -7.74 10.98 -4.19
N PRO A 11 -6.82 10.13 -4.70
CA PRO A 11 -7.05 9.42 -5.96
C PRO A 11 -8.43 8.74 -5.96
N LYS A 12 -9.10 8.69 -7.12
CA LYS A 12 -10.44 8.05 -7.26
C LYS A 12 -10.44 6.58 -6.82
N SER A 13 -9.31 5.90 -6.97
CA SER A 13 -9.05 4.54 -6.55
C SER A 13 -8.82 4.39 -5.04
N THR A 14 -8.99 5.45 -4.24
CA THR A 14 -8.71 5.41 -2.80
C THR A 14 -9.84 5.99 -1.96
N SER A 15 -9.98 5.49 -0.74
CA SER A 15 -10.96 5.98 0.23
C SER A 15 -10.41 5.88 1.65
N ILE A 16 -10.86 6.75 2.55
CA ILE A 16 -10.46 6.77 3.96
C ILE A 16 -11.52 6.14 4.86
N SER A 17 -11.10 5.39 5.88
CA SER A 17 -11.96 4.85 6.94
C SER A 17 -11.38 5.11 8.33
N PHE A 18 -12.26 5.25 9.33
CA PHE A 18 -11.89 5.52 10.73
C PHE A 18 -12.41 4.38 11.62
N PRO A 19 -11.69 3.26 11.71
CA PRO A 19 -12.17 2.07 12.42
C PRO A 19 -12.40 2.31 13.93
N ASN A 20 -11.70 3.28 14.52
CA ASN A 20 -11.83 3.65 15.93
C ASN A 20 -12.83 4.81 16.17
N GLY A 21 -13.58 5.21 15.14
CA GLY A 21 -14.47 6.37 15.18
C GLY A 21 -13.82 7.64 14.61
N LYS A 22 -14.67 8.58 14.16
CA LYS A 22 -14.26 9.77 13.39
C LYS A 22 -13.43 10.80 14.18
N ASP A 23 -13.23 10.58 15.47
CA ASP A 23 -12.44 11.45 16.34
C ASP A 23 -10.98 10.99 16.49
N ASP A 24 -10.68 9.72 16.19
CA ASP A 24 -9.31 9.21 16.14
C ASP A 24 -8.68 9.52 14.79
N LEU A 25 -8.20 10.74 14.68
CA LEU A 25 -7.63 11.28 13.44
C LEU A 25 -6.15 10.95 13.29
N MET A 26 -5.55 10.40 14.36
CA MET A 26 -4.15 9.98 14.37
C MET A 26 -4.03 8.52 13.93
N ASN A 27 -5.11 7.74 14.00
CA ASN A 27 -5.16 6.36 13.51
C ASN A 27 -6.34 6.17 12.56
N PHE A 28 -6.06 6.07 11.27
CA PHE A 28 -7.06 5.85 10.23
C PHE A 28 -6.57 4.81 9.23
N GLU A 29 -7.46 4.39 8.34
CA GLU A 29 -7.15 3.45 7.28
C GLU A 29 -7.35 4.09 5.93
N ILE A 30 -6.48 3.75 4.98
CA ILE A 30 -6.63 4.07 3.57
C ILE A 30 -6.87 2.76 2.83
N ILE A 31 -7.94 2.74 2.05
CA ILE A 31 -8.32 1.60 1.23
C ILE A 31 -7.99 1.96 -0.22
N VAL A 32 -7.10 1.18 -0.85
CA VAL A 32 -6.73 1.31 -2.26
C VAL A 32 -7.45 0.23 -3.06
N ARG A 33 -8.10 0.63 -4.14
CA ARG A 33 -8.79 -0.21 -5.13
C ARG A 33 -8.30 0.17 -6.52
N PRO A 34 -7.17 -0.42 -6.98
CA PRO A 34 -6.62 -0.13 -8.29
C PRO A 34 -7.65 -0.40 -9.40
N ASP A 35 -7.79 0.57 -10.29
CA ASP A 35 -8.67 0.54 -11.46
C ASP A 35 -7.92 0.18 -12.77
N GLU A 36 -6.62 -0.10 -12.65
CA GLU A 36 -5.75 -0.58 -13.72
C GLU A 36 -4.59 -1.44 -13.18
N GLY A 37 -3.76 -1.96 -14.09
CA GLY A 37 -2.54 -2.71 -13.75
C GLY A 37 -2.80 -4.13 -13.24
N TYR A 38 -1.74 -4.74 -12.67
CA TYR A 38 -1.77 -6.14 -12.24
C TYR A 38 -2.80 -6.44 -11.14
N TYR A 39 -3.12 -5.44 -10.32
CA TYR A 39 -3.96 -5.57 -9.13
C TYR A 39 -5.41 -5.09 -9.34
N LEU A 40 -5.81 -4.93 -10.61
CA LEU A 40 -7.17 -4.55 -10.97
C LEU A 40 -8.21 -5.43 -10.26
N GLY A 41 -9.17 -4.79 -9.59
CA GLY A 41 -10.25 -5.46 -8.85
C GLY A 41 -9.89 -5.85 -7.42
N GLY A 42 -8.64 -5.71 -6.99
CA GLY A 42 -8.23 -5.92 -5.60
C GLY A 42 -8.66 -4.79 -4.65
N THR A 43 -8.72 -5.09 -3.35
CA THR A 43 -8.94 -4.14 -2.26
C THR A 43 -7.83 -4.30 -1.21
N PHE A 44 -7.06 -3.23 -1.01
CA PHE A 44 -5.88 -3.23 -0.14
C PHE A 44 -6.04 -2.18 0.97
N VAL A 45 -6.00 -2.63 2.23
CA VAL A 45 -6.21 -1.76 3.39
C VAL A 45 -4.87 -1.45 4.02
N PHE A 46 -4.59 -0.16 4.23
CA PHE A 46 -3.39 0.34 4.88
C PHE A 46 -3.75 1.07 6.16
N THR A 47 -3.09 0.75 7.27
CA THR A 47 -3.19 1.54 8.50
C THR A 47 -2.22 2.69 8.44
N PHE A 48 -2.68 3.87 8.83
CA PHE A 48 -1.88 5.06 9.06
C PHE A 48 -1.91 5.38 10.54
N GLN A 49 -0.72 5.52 11.13
CA GLN A 49 -0.54 6.02 12.48
C GLN A 49 0.33 7.28 12.42
N VAL A 50 -0.28 8.42 12.68
CA VAL A 50 0.41 9.71 12.75
C VAL A 50 0.92 9.91 14.19
N SER A 51 2.20 10.19 14.36
CA SER A 51 2.78 10.48 15.68
C SER A 51 2.61 11.97 16.05
N PRO A 52 2.72 12.35 17.34
CA PRO A 52 2.81 13.74 17.74
C PRO A 52 3.98 14.52 17.12
N SER A 53 5.01 13.82 16.60
CA SER A 53 6.17 14.42 15.94
C SER A 53 5.91 14.81 14.48
N TYR A 54 4.76 14.47 13.90
CA TYR A 54 4.40 14.87 12.54
C TYR A 54 4.31 16.41 12.42
N PRO A 55 4.88 17.04 11.36
CA PRO A 55 5.43 16.45 10.14
C PRO A 55 6.95 16.18 10.17
N HIS A 56 7.62 16.31 11.31
CA HIS A 56 9.06 16.01 11.40
C HIS A 56 9.37 14.53 11.20
N GLU A 57 8.47 13.65 11.64
CA GLU A 57 8.48 12.22 11.33
C GLU A 57 7.36 11.86 10.34
N PRO A 58 7.58 10.90 9.42
CA PRO A 58 6.53 10.39 8.55
C PRO A 58 5.46 9.64 9.36
N PRO A 59 4.23 9.50 8.83
CA PRO A 59 3.26 8.57 9.40
C PRO A 59 3.80 7.13 9.31
N LYS A 60 3.52 6.30 10.32
CA LYS A 60 3.76 4.85 10.23
C LYS A 60 2.65 4.23 9.38
N VAL A 61 3.04 3.55 8.30
CA VAL A 61 2.11 2.90 7.38
C VAL A 61 2.38 1.39 7.35
N LYS A 62 1.32 0.58 7.44
CA LYS A 62 1.38 -0.88 7.23
C LYS A 62 0.22 -1.33 6.36
N CYS A 63 0.48 -2.31 5.49
CA CYS A 63 -0.56 -3.01 4.75
C CYS A 63 -1.20 -4.07 5.66
N LYS A 64 -2.50 -3.97 5.91
CA LYS A 64 -3.29 -5.01 6.57
C LYS A 64 -3.64 -6.17 5.65
N THR A 65 -3.71 -5.92 4.34
CA THR A 65 -4.03 -6.95 3.35
C THR A 65 -2.76 -7.72 2.99
N LYS A 66 -2.70 -9.02 3.29
CA LYS A 66 -1.62 -9.88 2.83
C LYS A 66 -1.68 -10.00 1.30
N VAL A 67 -0.67 -9.47 0.61
CA VAL A 67 -0.66 -9.32 -0.86
C VAL A 67 0.66 -9.79 -1.44
N TYR A 68 0.61 -10.40 -2.63
CA TYR A 68 1.81 -10.73 -3.40
C TYR A 68 2.28 -9.49 -4.16
N HIS A 69 3.28 -8.78 -3.62
CA HIS A 69 3.75 -7.50 -4.16
C HIS A 69 5.26 -7.32 -3.93
N PRO A 70 6.06 -6.82 -4.90
CA PRO A 70 7.50 -6.61 -4.74
C PRO A 70 7.87 -5.72 -3.53
N ASN A 71 7.17 -4.59 -3.37
CA ASN A 71 7.44 -3.60 -2.31
C ASN A 71 6.64 -3.79 -1.01
N ILE A 72 5.94 -4.92 -0.82
CA ILE A 72 5.21 -5.22 0.44
C ILE A 72 5.56 -6.63 0.88
N ASP A 73 6.02 -6.79 2.12
CA ASP A 73 6.29 -8.12 2.67
C ASP A 73 5.05 -8.80 3.27
N LEU A 74 5.22 -10.03 3.73
CA LEU A 74 4.15 -10.83 4.31
C LEU A 74 3.70 -10.35 5.70
N GLU A 75 4.46 -9.48 6.35
CA GLU A 75 4.14 -8.83 7.63
C GLU A 75 3.45 -7.47 7.45
N GLY A 76 3.25 -7.05 6.20
CA GLY A 76 2.59 -5.80 5.84
C GLY A 76 3.51 -4.58 5.89
N ASN A 77 4.83 -4.75 6.00
CA ASN A 77 5.73 -3.60 5.88
C ASN A 77 5.76 -3.14 4.41
N VAL A 78 5.80 -1.83 4.21
CA VAL A 78 5.75 -1.20 2.88
C VAL A 78 7.08 -0.53 2.59
N CYS A 79 7.65 -0.80 1.42
CA CYS A 79 8.78 -0.05 0.88
C CYS A 79 8.25 1.09 0.03
N LEU A 80 8.27 2.29 0.61
CA LEU A 80 7.97 3.53 -0.09
C LEU A 80 8.98 4.55 0.41
N ASN A 81 9.88 4.99 -0.46
CA ASN A 81 10.99 5.90 -0.17
C ASN A 81 10.58 7.12 0.66
N ILE A 82 9.44 7.75 0.35
CA ILE A 82 8.93 8.92 1.07
C ILE A 82 8.46 8.61 2.49
N LEU A 83 8.34 7.34 2.90
CA LEU A 83 8.12 6.96 4.30
C LEU A 83 9.42 6.75 5.09
N ARG A 84 10.57 6.92 4.44
CA ARG A 84 11.91 6.62 4.98
C ARG A 84 12.89 7.76 4.65
N GLU A 85 13.92 7.49 3.86
CA GLU A 85 15.02 8.40 3.53
C GLU A 85 14.57 9.69 2.80
N ASP A 86 13.51 9.59 1.99
CA ASP A 86 13.01 10.71 1.20
C ASP A 86 11.93 11.53 1.93
N TRP A 87 11.57 11.18 3.17
CA TRP A 87 10.63 11.99 3.94
C TRP A 87 11.20 13.39 4.16
N LYS A 88 10.35 14.40 3.92
CA LYS A 88 10.60 15.81 4.25
C LYS A 88 9.33 16.38 4.88
N PRO A 89 9.40 17.27 5.87
CA PRO A 89 8.20 17.88 6.49
C PRO A 89 7.28 18.68 5.56
N VAL A 90 7.72 18.94 4.32
CA VAL A 90 6.90 19.53 3.25
C VAL A 90 5.94 18.51 2.59
N LEU A 91 6.25 17.22 2.70
CA LEU A 91 5.38 16.14 2.25
C LEU A 91 4.19 15.99 3.20
N ASN A 92 3.09 15.48 2.69
CA ASN A 92 1.86 15.34 3.47
C ASN A 92 1.21 13.96 3.24
N ILE A 93 0.14 13.70 4.01
CA ILE A 93 -0.63 12.45 3.95
C ILE A 93 -1.15 12.17 2.53
N ASN A 94 -1.61 13.19 1.79
CA ASN A 94 -2.03 12.98 0.39
C ASN A 94 -0.86 12.44 -0.45
N THR A 95 0.34 13.02 -0.35
CA THR A 95 1.52 12.54 -1.09
C THR A 95 1.85 11.08 -0.78
N VAL A 96 1.73 10.68 0.48
CA VAL A 96 1.90 9.27 0.88
C VAL A 96 0.83 8.38 0.22
N ILE A 97 -0.43 8.80 0.22
CA ILE A 97 -1.53 8.04 -0.41
C ILE A 97 -1.34 7.91 -1.93
N TYR A 98 -0.91 8.97 -2.61
CA TYR A 98 -0.53 8.91 -4.02
C TYR A 98 0.61 7.92 -4.25
N GLY A 99 1.65 7.93 -3.39
CA GLY A 99 2.74 6.96 -3.44
C GLY A 99 2.27 5.51 -3.27
N LEU A 100 1.37 5.25 -2.31
CA LEU A 100 0.76 3.93 -2.14
C LEU A 100 -0.04 3.49 -3.37
N ASN A 101 -0.84 4.37 -3.96
CA ASN A 101 -1.57 4.06 -5.19
C ASN A 101 -0.63 3.75 -6.36
N LEU A 102 0.48 4.49 -6.47
CA LEU A 102 1.49 4.27 -7.51
C LEU A 102 2.18 2.91 -7.39
N LEU A 103 2.42 2.40 -6.17
CA LEU A 103 2.98 1.06 -6.00
C LEU A 103 2.14 -0.03 -6.68
N PHE A 104 0.80 0.10 -6.68
CA PHE A 104 -0.07 -0.88 -7.34
C PHE A 104 -0.17 -0.70 -8.85
N THR A 105 -0.02 0.52 -9.37
CA THR A 105 -0.05 0.73 -10.83
C THR A 105 1.32 0.50 -11.46
N GLN A 106 2.41 0.76 -10.73
CA GLN A 106 3.80 0.63 -11.16
C GLN A 106 4.67 0.01 -10.04
N PRO A 107 4.57 -1.32 -9.83
CA PRO A 107 5.42 -2.01 -8.85
C PRO A 107 6.91 -1.87 -9.21
N ASN A 108 7.77 -1.75 -8.20
CA ASN A 108 9.21 -1.54 -8.39
C ASN A 108 10.02 -2.77 -7.93
N ASP A 109 10.92 -3.27 -8.78
CA ASP A 109 11.84 -4.39 -8.50
C ASP A 109 13.25 -3.98 -8.04
N GLU A 110 13.58 -2.68 -7.98
CA GLU A 110 14.90 -2.15 -7.60
C GLU A 110 15.18 -2.16 -6.08
N ASP A 111 14.16 -1.96 -5.24
CA ASP A 111 14.26 -2.09 -3.77
C ASP A 111 13.08 -2.88 -3.17
N PRO A 112 13.01 -4.20 -3.43
CA PRO A 112 11.88 -5.01 -3.04
C PRO A 112 12.03 -5.56 -1.61
N LEU A 113 10.91 -5.63 -0.90
CA LEU A 113 10.82 -6.41 0.34
C LEU A 113 10.50 -7.87 0.06
N ASN A 114 9.84 -8.15 -1.07
CA ASN A 114 9.56 -9.49 -1.56
C ASN A 114 10.43 -9.76 -2.80
N HIS A 115 11.63 -10.27 -2.57
CA HIS A 115 12.61 -10.55 -3.61
C HIS A 115 12.11 -11.58 -4.64
N GLU A 116 11.30 -12.55 -4.24
CA GLU A 116 10.70 -13.52 -5.16
C GLU A 116 9.71 -12.84 -6.13
N ALA A 117 8.82 -12.01 -5.59
CA ALA A 117 7.87 -11.26 -6.41
C ALA A 117 8.57 -10.30 -7.38
N ALA A 118 9.62 -9.62 -6.92
CA ALA A 118 10.44 -8.74 -7.74
C ALA A 118 11.17 -9.48 -8.86
N ALA A 119 11.78 -10.64 -8.56
CA ALA A 119 12.45 -11.45 -9.57
C ALA A 119 11.47 -11.95 -10.64
N VAL A 120 10.28 -12.41 -10.25
CA VAL A 120 9.25 -12.83 -11.22
C VAL A 120 8.73 -11.64 -12.04
N LEU A 121 8.55 -10.46 -11.44
CA LEU A 121 8.16 -9.25 -12.16
C LEU A 121 9.18 -8.90 -13.26
N ARG A 122 10.47 -8.91 -12.92
CA ARG A 122 11.56 -8.59 -13.83
C ARG A 122 11.73 -9.63 -14.94
N ASP A 123 11.79 -10.90 -14.55
CA ASP A 123 12.23 -11.97 -15.45
C ASP A 123 11.06 -12.57 -16.24
N ASN A 124 9.83 -12.53 -15.71
CA ASN A 124 8.64 -13.05 -16.38
C ASN A 124 7.34 -12.31 -15.97
N PRO A 125 7.09 -11.12 -16.55
CA PRO A 125 5.90 -10.31 -16.24
C PRO A 125 4.56 -11.03 -16.41
N LYS A 126 4.45 -11.98 -17.35
CA LYS A 126 3.23 -12.78 -17.55
C LYS A 126 2.98 -13.74 -16.39
N LEU A 127 4.03 -14.37 -15.88
CA LEU A 127 3.94 -15.21 -14.68
C LEU A 127 3.63 -14.36 -13.45
N PHE A 128 4.21 -13.17 -13.35
CA PHE A 128 3.88 -12.22 -12.29
C PHE A 128 2.38 -11.90 -12.28
N GLU A 129 1.80 -11.53 -13.42
CA GLU A 129 0.37 -11.28 -13.56
C GLU A 129 -0.48 -12.49 -13.14
N ALA A 130 -0.09 -13.71 -13.56
CA ALA A 130 -0.79 -14.94 -13.18
C ALA A 130 -0.72 -15.20 -11.66
N ASN A 131 0.43 -14.95 -11.04
CA ASN A 131 0.62 -15.08 -9.59
C ASN A 131 -0.21 -14.05 -8.82
N VAL A 132 -0.24 -12.79 -9.27
CA VAL A 132 -1.07 -11.73 -8.66
C VAL A 132 -2.56 -12.12 -8.72
N LYS A 133 -3.07 -12.53 -9.89
CA LYS A 133 -4.46 -12.98 -10.04
C LYS A 133 -4.79 -14.17 -9.14
N ARG A 134 -3.89 -15.15 -9.05
CA ARG A 134 -4.05 -16.32 -8.16
C ARG A 134 -4.07 -15.93 -6.69
N ALA A 135 -3.16 -15.06 -6.27
CA ALA A 135 -3.08 -14.58 -4.89
C ALA A 135 -4.35 -13.80 -4.52
N MET A 136 -4.79 -12.87 -5.36
CA MET A 136 -5.99 -12.05 -5.13
C MET A 136 -7.27 -12.89 -5.05
N ALA A 137 -7.35 -14.00 -5.79
CA ALA A 137 -8.49 -14.92 -5.78
C ALA A 137 -8.55 -15.82 -4.52
N GLY A 138 -7.53 -15.79 -3.65
CA GLY A 138 -7.44 -16.67 -2.48
C GLY A 138 -6.68 -17.96 -2.77
N GLY A 139 -5.37 -17.87 -3.03
CA GLY A 139 -4.59 -19.00 -3.53
C GLY A 139 -3.14 -19.03 -3.06
N TYR A 140 -2.44 -20.11 -3.41
CA TYR A 140 -1.02 -20.27 -3.13
C TYR A 140 -0.15 -19.70 -4.25
N VAL A 141 0.89 -18.95 -3.86
CA VAL A 141 2.04 -18.64 -4.72
C VAL A 141 3.28 -19.14 -4.00
N GLY A 142 3.98 -20.12 -4.60
CA GLY A 142 5.02 -20.87 -3.91
C GLY A 142 4.45 -21.58 -2.67
N GLN A 143 5.09 -21.36 -1.52
CA GLN A 143 4.66 -21.93 -0.23
C GLN A 143 3.70 -21.02 0.56
N HIS A 144 3.36 -19.84 0.03
CA HIS A 144 2.56 -18.85 0.75
C HIS A 144 1.12 -18.82 0.25
N TYR A 145 0.19 -19.05 1.16
CA TYR A 145 -1.24 -18.79 0.93
C TYR A 145 -1.55 -17.30 1.11
N PHE A 146 -2.27 -16.73 0.16
CA PHE A 146 -2.78 -15.37 0.19
C PHE A 146 -4.31 -15.41 0.34
N PRO A 147 -4.89 -14.81 1.39
CA PRO A 147 -6.33 -14.63 1.51
C PRO A 147 -6.90 -13.84 0.34
N ARG A 148 -8.13 -14.15 -0.05
CA ARG A 148 -8.84 -13.44 -1.11
C ARG A 148 -8.98 -11.95 -0.78
N CYS A 149 -8.63 -11.10 -1.74
CA CYS A 149 -8.74 -9.64 -1.63
C CYS A 149 -9.39 -8.96 -2.84
N ALA A 150 -9.94 -9.75 -3.78
CA ALA A 150 -10.77 -9.29 -4.91
C ALA A 150 -12.24 -9.69 -4.76
#